data_AF-A0A9D1FET1-F1
#
_entry.id   AF-A0A9D1FET1-F1
#
_cell.length_a   1.000
_cell.length_b   1.000
_cell.length_c   1.000
_cell.angle_alpha   90.00
_cell.angle_beta   90.00
_cell.angle_gamma   90.00
#
_symmetry.space_group_name_H-M   'P 1'
#
loop_
_entity.id
_entity.type
_entity.pdbx_description
1 polymer ?
#
loop_
_entity_poly.entity_id
_entity_poly.type
_entity_poly.pdbx_seq_one_letter_code
_entity_poly.pdbx_strand_id
1 'polypeptide(L)' 'RLGRGATLLHGRTALLGRSCEVIICVVPIRLMNGIKRAALSADPGAFITVCPVRDVSGRGFTLADIDLPLGGAADGA' A
#
# COMPACT_ATOMS: atom_id res chain seq x y z
N ARG A 1 -2.93 -8.30 12.73
CA ARG A 1 -3.68 -7.69 11.59
C ARG A 1 -3.00 -6.36 11.24
N LEU A 2 -2.63 -6.11 9.98
CA LEU A 2 -1.88 -4.91 9.59
C LEU A 2 -2.77 -3.67 9.41
N GLY A 3 -4.00 -3.82 8.88
CA GLY A 3 -5.11 -2.86 9.00
C GLY A 3 -4.74 -1.38 8.75
N ARG A 4 -4.12 -1.06 7.60
CA ARG A 4 -3.76 0.31 7.22
C ARG A 4 -4.36 0.70 5.89
N GLY A 5 -4.67 1.98 5.77
CA GLY A 5 -4.91 2.59 4.47
C GLY A 5 -3.68 2.46 3.59
N ALA A 6 -3.93 2.09 2.33
CA ALA A 6 -2.95 2.07 1.26
C ALA A 6 -3.63 2.62 0.00
N THR A 7 -2.82 3.10 -0.93
CA THR A 7 -3.28 3.50 -2.26
C THR A 7 -2.70 2.53 -3.27
N LEU A 8 -3.53 2.10 -4.22
CA LEU A 8 -3.08 1.35 -5.39
C LEU A 8 -2.75 2.35 -6.50
N LEU A 9 -1.59 2.18 -7.11
CA LEU A 9 -1.13 2.93 -8.27
C LEU A 9 -0.99 1.97 -9.45
N HIS A 10 -1.61 2.32 -10.57
CA HIS A 10 -1.41 1.62 -11.84
C HIS A 10 -0.13 2.13 -12.49
N GLY A 11 0.89 1.28 -12.54
CA GLY A 11 2.20 1.57 -13.09
C GLY A 11 2.45 0.88 -14.44
N ARG A 12 3.53 1.31 -15.09
CA ARG A 12 4.09 0.63 -16.26
C ARG A 12 5.60 0.49 -16.07
N THR A 13 6.11 -0.72 -16.21
CA THR A 13 7.56 -0.98 -16.13
C THR A 13 8.27 -0.24 -17.27
N ALA A 14 9.33 0.49 -16.94
CA ALA A 14 10.03 1.32 -17.92
C ALA A 14 10.77 0.48 -18.98
N LEU A 15 11.36 -0.65 -18.57
CA LEU A 15 12.13 -1.52 -19.47
C LEU A 15 11.26 -2.38 -20.38
N LEU A 16 10.22 -3.02 -19.83
CA LEU A 16 9.43 -4.02 -20.54
C LEU A 16 8.06 -3.50 -21.00
N GLY A 17 7.67 -2.28 -20.62
CA GLY A 17 6.39 -1.68 -20.97
C GLY A 17 5.16 -2.39 -20.39
N ARG A 18 5.35 -3.34 -19.46
CA ARG A 18 4.26 -4.12 -18.85
C ARG A 18 3.54 -3.33 -17.78
N SER A 19 2.21 -3.47 -17.73
CA SER A 19 1.40 -2.97 -16.61
C SER A 19 1.82 -3.64 -15.31
N CYS A 20 1.81 -2.88 -14.22
CA CYS A 20 2.02 -3.40 -12.87
C CYS A 20 1.18 -2.63 -11.85
N GLU A 21 0.77 -3.33 -10.79
CA GLU A 21 0.11 -2.71 -9.64
C GLU A 21 1.17 -2.38 -8.58
N VAL A 22 1.10 -1.17 -8.03
CA VAL A 22 2.02 -0.71 -6.98
C VAL A 22 1.21 -0.31 -5.75
N ILE A 23 1.62 -0.83 -4.59
CA ILE A 23 1.03 -0.47 -3.30
C ILE A 23 1.89 0.63 -2.67
N ILE A 24 1.30 1.80 -2.41
CA ILE A 24 1.91 2.86 -1.62
C ILE A 24 1.19 3.01 -0.28
N CYS A 25 1.95 3.06 0.80
CA CYS A 25 1.43 3.31 2.13
C CYS A 25 2.45 4.09 2.97
N VAL A 26 1.92 4.81 3.97
CA VAL A 26 2.74 5.46 4.99
C VAL A 26 2.42 4.82 6.33
N VAL A 27 3.46 4.33 7.01
CA VAL A 27 3.31 3.60 8.27
C VAL A 27 4.36 4.04 9.30
N PRO A 28 4.06 3.95 10.61
CA PRO A 28 5.06 4.12 11.64
C PRO A 28 6.22 3.12 11.49
N ILE A 29 7.44 3.55 11.81
CA ILE A 29 8.66 2.73 11.65
C ILE A 29 8.59 1.38 12.36
N ARG A 30 7.95 1.32 13.53
CA ARG A 30 7.71 0.10 14.31
C ARG A 30 6.93 -0.99 13.55
N LEU A 31 6.15 -0.64 12.53
CA LEU A 31 5.40 -1.60 11.71
C LEU A 31 6.14 -2.02 10.44
N MET A 32 7.24 -1.34 10.09
CA MET A 32 7.98 -1.55 8.85
C MET A 32 8.42 -3.02 8.68
N ASN A 33 8.93 -3.64 9.74
CA ASN A 33 9.34 -5.04 9.72
C ASN A 33 8.17 -6.01 9.55
N GLY A 34 6.98 -5.65 10.03
CA GLY A 34 5.75 -6.43 9.80
C GLY A 34 5.29 -6.35 8.35
N ILE A 35 5.28 -5.13 7.79
CA ILE A 35 4.91 -4.86 6.38
C ILE A 35 5.85 -5.61 5.44
N LYS A 36 7.18 -5.47 5.62
CA LYS A 36 8.18 -6.14 4.77
C LYS A 36 8.00 -7.66 4.77
N ARG A 37 7.80 -8.26 5.96
CA ARG A 37 7.57 -9.70 6.08
C ARG A 37 6.27 -10.13 5.40
N ALA A 38 5.19 -9.37 5.57
CA ALA A 38 3.91 -9.70 4.93
C ALA A 38 4.00 -9.61 3.40
N ALA A 39 4.63 -8.56 2.87
CA ALA A 39 4.84 -8.39 1.44
C ALA A 39 5.69 -9.54 0.86
N LEU A 40 6.85 -9.82 1.46
CA LEU A 40 7.75 -10.90 0.99
C LEU A 40 7.18 -12.31 1.21
N SER A 41 6.28 -12.49 2.19
CA SER A 41 5.54 -13.74 2.36
C SER A 41 4.46 -13.93 1.30
N ALA A 42 3.88 -12.85 0.78
CA ALA A 42 2.89 -12.90 -0.28
C ALA A 42 3.55 -13.04 -1.67
N ASP A 43 4.65 -12.33 -1.89
CA ASP A 43 5.47 -12.39 -3.10
C ASP A 43 6.97 -12.34 -2.72
N PRO A 44 7.66 -13.50 -2.72
CA PRO A 44 9.10 -13.56 -2.44
C PRO A 44 9.97 -12.78 -3.43
N GLY A 45 9.46 -12.48 -4.63
CA GLY A 45 10.13 -11.69 -5.67
C GLY A 45 9.84 -10.19 -5.59
N ALA A 46 8.98 -9.75 -4.67
CA ALA A 46 8.65 -8.35 -4.51
C ALA A 46 9.87 -7.53 -4.08
N PHE A 47 10.04 -6.35 -4.68
CA PHE A 47 10.96 -5.35 -4.18
C PHE A 47 10.20 -4.26 -3.43
N ILE A 48 10.83 -3.70 -2.40
CA ILE A 48 10.21 -2.72 -1.51
C ILE A 48 11.11 -1.50 -1.40
N THR A 49 10.58 -0.33 -1.75
CA THR A 49 11.26 0.96 -1.53
C THR A 49 10.73 1.59 -0.26
N VAL A 50 11.63 2.08 0.60
CA VAL A 50 11.28 2.79 1.84
C VAL A 50 11.87 4.19 1.79
N CYS A 51 11.00 5.20 1.82
CA CYS A 51 11.38 6.60 1.83
C CYS A 51 11.00 7.23 3.19
N PRO A 52 11.94 7.88 3.90
CA PRO A 52 11.59 8.64 5.10
C PRO A 52 10.73 9.85 4.70
N VAL A 53 9.60 10.03 5.38
CA VAL A 53 8.73 11.19 5.21
C VAL A 53 8.83 12.09 6.44
N ARG A 54 8.94 13.40 6.23
CA ARG A 54 9.13 14.38 7.32
C ARG A 54 7.82 14.75 8.01
N ASP A 55 6.76 14.94 7.23
CA ASP A 55 5.44 15.29 7.72
C ASP A 55 4.36 14.61 6.87
N VAL A 56 3.24 14.29 7.51
CA VAL A 56 2.04 13.74 6.87
C VAL A 56 0.86 14.54 7.40
N SER A 57 0.39 15.48 6.59
CA SER A 57 -0.78 16.31 6.92
C SER A 57 -2.11 15.63 6.51
N GLY A 58 -3.19 15.93 7.23
CA GLY A 58 -4.54 15.38 6.97
C GLY A 58 -4.81 14.03 7.67
N ARG A 59 -5.77 13.24 7.14
CA ARG A 59 -6.10 11.89 7.65
C ARG A 59 -5.28 10.76 6.98
N GLY A 60 -4.21 11.11 6.28
CA GLY A 60 -3.50 10.22 5.37
C GLY A 60 -2.97 8.95 6.04
N PHE A 61 -3.19 7.79 5.40
CA PHE A 61 -2.67 6.44 5.72
C PHE A 61 -2.81 5.95 7.19
N THR A 62 -3.50 6.73 8.03
CA THR A 62 -3.65 6.57 9.49
C THR A 62 -5.07 6.20 9.89
N LEU A 63 -5.96 5.99 8.93
CA LEU A 63 -7.25 5.35 9.15
C LEU A 63 -7.00 3.88 9.53
N ALA A 64 -6.66 3.68 10.80
CA ALA A 64 -6.97 2.45 11.49
C ALA A 64 -8.50 2.42 11.58
N ASP A 65 -9.09 1.34 11.06
CA ASP A 65 -10.48 0.98 11.30
C ASP A 65 -11.52 1.83 10.56
N ILE A 66 -11.40 1.94 9.23
CA ILE A 66 -12.62 1.97 8.42
C ILE A 66 -13.02 0.52 8.19
N ASP A 67 -14.20 0.13 8.69
CA ASP A 67 -14.93 -1.03 8.16
C ASP A 67 -15.29 -0.69 6.71
N LEU A 68 -14.33 -0.90 5.80
CA LEU A 68 -14.61 -0.82 4.38
C LEU A 68 -15.58 -1.98 4.12
N PRO A 69 -16.80 -1.72 3.61
CA PRO A 69 -17.71 -2.81 3.26
C PRO A 69 -16.97 -3.69 2.26
N LEU A 70 -16.60 -4.89 2.70
CA LEU A 70 -15.99 -5.90 1.84
C LEU A 70 -17.10 -6.40 0.92
N GLY A 71 -17.34 -5.67 -0.16
CA GLY A 71 -18.31 -5.99 -1.20
C GLY A 71 -19.40 -4.92 -1.34
N GLY A 72 -19.33 -4.14 -2.43
CA GLY A 72 -20.43 -3.31 -2.91
C GLY A 72 -19.97 -2.09 -3.69
N ALA A 73 -20.34 -2.05 -4.97
CA ALA A 73 -20.20 -0.95 -5.94
C ALA A 73 -18.82 -0.77 -6.61
N ALA A 74 -18.53 -1.65 -7.57
CA ALA A 74 -18.42 -1.11 -8.91
C ALA A 74 -19.83 -0.66 -9.32
N ASP A 75 -20.04 0.65 -9.52
CA ASP A 75 -20.99 1.18 -10.52
C ASP A 75 -21.03 2.73 -10.48
N GLY A 76 -20.71 3.32 -11.64
CA GLY A 76 -21.35 4.52 -12.17
C GLY A 76 -21.13 5.87 -11.47
N ALA A 77 -20.14 6.61 -11.94
CA ALA A 77 -20.26 8.04 -12.25
C ALA A 77 -19.20 8.43 -13.30
#